data_AF-A0A7S3X0T3-F1
#
_entry.id   AF-A0A7S3X0T3-F1
#
_cell.length_a   1.000
_cell.length_b   1.000
_cell.length_c   1.000
_cell.angle_alpha   90.00
_cell.angle_beta   90.00
_cell.angle_gamma   90.00
#
_symmetry.space_group_name_H-M   'P 1'
#
loop_
_entity.id
_entity.type
_entity.pdbx_description
1 polymer ?
#
loop_
_entity_poly.entity_id
_entity_poly.type
_entity_poly.pdbx_seq_one_letter_code
_entity_poly.pdbx_strand_id
1 'polypeptide(L)'
;RLGPRLPDARASDDLTMLYVSLLAASLVLQPQAVLRTPRHAAMTHAYPSLAMNLAEVESAVESPAAIEEVKSDEIATSVVPDLSITEEEVIAAQDLWANSIKQISATFLEGGDYVQAAADAAGELYGYGHGEVLFKPTKCAEYQFRPTGEDAMSYFVGCDAVDGGYTEDKGFAINGGKGWSDVVFFNHKIELRGATAIAMGNYYFTDASDGSSTKVEYTFGYKKCDDGKLRIFLHHSSVPFGAGVPQPVTEEEILEIQSKWSQAIVDISKAYLTGGDFVGAAGEAAGELYGYGHGDVLFKPTKCADVQFRPTGEDAMSYFVGNANVETGYDEDAGFAINGGKGWANVEYMNHKITVQNGVGIAMGNYDFTCATTGDKTRVEYTFGYKCCADGKVR
;
A
#
# COMPACT_ATOMS: atom_id res chain seq x y z
N ARG A 1 -40.56 -61.32 28.79
CA ARG A 1 -39.70 -60.23 29.33
C ARG A 1 -39.80 -59.08 28.34
N LEU A 2 -39.98 -57.87 28.87
CA LEU A 2 -40.45 -56.65 28.20
C LEU A 2 -39.69 -56.28 26.91
N GLY A 3 -40.44 -55.91 25.86
CA GLY A 3 -39.98 -55.02 24.77
C GLY A 3 -40.24 -53.53 25.14
N PRO A 4 -40.36 -52.57 24.20
CA PRO A 4 -40.57 -52.71 22.74
C PRO A 4 -39.66 -51.83 21.84
N ARG A 5 -39.30 -52.30 20.63
CA ARG A 5 -39.82 -51.97 19.27
C ARG A 5 -39.68 -50.51 18.79
N LEU A 6 -39.08 -50.37 17.60
CA LEU A 6 -39.43 -49.36 16.59
C LEU A 6 -39.62 -50.09 15.23
N PRO A 7 -40.66 -49.77 14.43
CA PRO A 7 -40.91 -50.41 13.14
C PRO A 7 -40.58 -49.54 11.90
N ASP A 8 -40.63 -50.25 10.78
CA ASP A 8 -40.35 -49.95 9.37
C ASP A 8 -41.24 -48.92 8.62
N ALA A 9 -40.63 -48.37 7.57
CA ALA A 9 -41.02 -48.23 6.15
C ALA A 9 -42.45 -47.81 5.69
N ARG A 10 -42.48 -46.93 4.67
CA ARG A 10 -43.15 -46.99 3.33
C ARG A 10 -43.10 -45.56 2.71
N ALA A 11 -42.56 -45.29 1.52
CA ALA A 11 -42.85 -45.72 0.14
C ALA A 11 -44.12 -45.08 -0.48
N SER A 12 -43.99 -44.69 -1.77
CA SER A 12 -45.01 -44.30 -2.77
C SER A 12 -45.41 -42.80 -2.78
N ASP A 13 -45.57 -42.06 -3.90
CA ASP A 13 -45.55 -42.32 -5.34
C ASP A 13 -45.33 -41.03 -6.15
N ASP A 14 -44.96 -41.23 -7.42
CA ASP A 14 -44.85 -40.30 -8.55
C ASP A 14 -45.97 -39.26 -8.71
N LEU A 15 -45.64 -38.08 -9.27
CA LEU A 15 -46.39 -37.55 -10.41
C LEU A 15 -45.59 -36.50 -11.21
N THR A 16 -45.35 -36.81 -12.47
CA THR A 16 -44.82 -35.94 -13.53
C THR A 16 -45.82 -34.84 -13.88
N MET A 17 -45.40 -33.57 -13.95
CA MET A 17 -46.04 -32.56 -14.80
C MET A 17 -45.03 -31.57 -15.37
N LEU A 18 -44.93 -31.57 -16.70
CA LEU A 18 -44.39 -30.49 -17.53
C LEU A 18 -45.09 -29.17 -17.19
N TYR A 19 -44.32 -28.09 -17.04
CA TYR A 19 -44.67 -26.79 -17.62
C TYR A 19 -43.41 -26.02 -18.00
N VAL A 20 -43.20 -25.87 -19.31
CA VAL A 20 -42.29 -24.92 -19.93
C VAL A 20 -43.05 -23.60 -20.07
N SER A 21 -42.45 -22.47 -19.68
CA SER A 21 -42.35 -21.21 -20.45
C SER A 21 -42.47 -19.91 -19.62
N LEU A 22 -41.65 -18.93 -20.03
CA LEU A 22 -41.87 -17.46 -20.05
C LEU A 22 -41.47 -16.60 -18.84
N LEU A 23 -40.29 -15.96 -19.00
CA LEU A 23 -40.03 -14.51 -18.94
C LEU A 23 -40.81 -13.66 -17.92
N ALA A 24 -40.05 -13.05 -16.99
CA ALA A 24 -40.23 -11.65 -16.63
C ALA A 24 -38.90 -11.06 -16.16
N ALA A 25 -38.26 -10.27 -17.04
CA ALA A 25 -37.24 -9.32 -16.65
C ALA A 25 -37.88 -8.27 -15.72
N SER A 26 -37.40 -8.15 -14.49
CA SER A 26 -37.72 -7.01 -13.63
C SER A 26 -36.51 -6.09 -13.53
N LEU A 27 -36.56 -5.13 -14.44
CA LEU A 27 -35.79 -3.90 -14.47
C LEU A 27 -36.15 -3.09 -13.20
N VAL A 28 -35.27 -3.02 -12.21
CA VAL A 28 -35.44 -2.08 -11.10
C VAL A 28 -34.93 -0.72 -11.58
N LEU A 29 -35.87 0.17 -11.91
CA LEU A 29 -35.62 1.60 -12.07
C LEU A 29 -35.11 2.15 -10.72
N GLN A 30 -33.85 2.58 -10.69
CA GLN A 30 -33.40 3.53 -9.68
C GLN A 30 -33.65 4.96 -10.19
N PRO A 31 -34.16 5.88 -9.36
CA PRO A 31 -34.41 7.25 -9.76
C PRO A 31 -33.08 7.96 -10.02
N GLN A 32 -33.01 8.64 -11.18
CA GLN A 32 -31.86 9.45 -11.55
C GLN A 32 -31.64 10.58 -10.55
N ALA A 33 -30.57 10.48 -9.77
CA ALA A 33 -30.02 11.61 -9.07
C ALA A 33 -29.44 12.58 -10.11
N VAL A 34 -30.05 13.76 -10.22
CA VAL A 34 -29.54 14.90 -10.98
C VAL A 34 -28.25 15.36 -10.31
N LEU A 35 -27.10 14.84 -10.77
CA LEU A 35 -25.80 15.40 -10.45
C LEU A 35 -25.67 16.72 -11.20
N ARG A 36 -25.91 17.82 -10.46
CA ARG A 36 -25.50 19.16 -10.88
C ARG A 36 -23.97 19.17 -10.96
N THR A 37 -23.45 19.21 -12.18
CA THR A 37 -22.05 19.54 -12.45
C THR A 37 -21.79 20.98 -11.99
N PRO A 38 -20.71 21.28 -11.25
CA PRO A 38 -20.22 22.64 -11.15
C PRO A 38 -19.67 23.04 -12.53
N ARG A 39 -20.23 24.11 -13.10
CA ARG A 39 -19.65 24.83 -14.25
C ARG A 39 -18.23 25.25 -13.89
N HIS A 40 -17.23 24.53 -14.41
CA HIS A 40 -15.91 25.12 -14.63
C HIS A 40 -16.01 25.97 -15.89
N ALA A 41 -15.57 27.22 -15.77
CA ALA A 41 -15.50 28.17 -16.87
C ALA A 41 -14.64 27.58 -17.99
N ALA A 42 -15.21 27.50 -19.19
CA ALA A 42 -14.45 27.20 -20.40
C ALA A 42 -13.45 28.34 -20.64
N MET A 43 -12.16 28.11 -20.35
CA MET A 43 -11.10 28.88 -20.99
C MET A 43 -10.96 28.35 -22.41
N THR A 44 -11.61 29.02 -23.36
CA THR A 44 -11.30 28.90 -24.78
C THR A 44 -9.93 29.55 -25.01
N HIS A 45 -8.85 28.76 -25.01
CA HIS A 45 -7.64 29.13 -25.72
C HIS A 45 -7.76 28.56 -27.14
N ALA A 46 -8.03 29.46 -28.09
CA ALA A 46 -7.97 29.15 -29.50
C ALA A 46 -6.49 28.94 -29.89
N TYR A 47 -6.13 27.72 -30.26
CA TYR A 47 -4.90 27.46 -31.00
C TYR A 47 -5.07 28.01 -32.42
N PRO A 48 -4.17 28.85 -32.95
CA PRO A 48 -4.15 29.09 -34.39
C PRO A 48 -3.68 27.81 -35.09
N SER A 49 -4.56 27.25 -35.91
CA SER A 49 -4.23 26.16 -36.82
C SER A 49 -3.17 26.63 -37.82
N LEU A 50 -2.01 25.96 -37.86
CA LEU A 50 -1.13 26.01 -39.02
C LEU A 50 -1.80 25.24 -40.17
N ALA A 51 -2.68 25.93 -40.89
CA ALA A 51 -3.01 25.55 -42.26
C ALA A 51 -1.89 26.08 -43.16
N MET A 52 -1.13 25.17 -43.76
CA MET A 52 -0.26 25.50 -44.90
C MET A 52 -1.14 26.07 -46.02
N ASN A 53 -1.04 27.38 -46.28
CA ASN A 53 -1.58 27.96 -47.50
C ASN A 53 -0.60 27.68 -48.64
N LEU A 54 -0.94 26.65 -49.41
CA LEU A 54 -0.35 26.32 -50.70
C LEU A 54 -1.14 27.05 -51.80
N ALA A 55 -1.00 28.37 -51.91
CA ALA A 55 -1.41 29.17 -53.08
C ALA A 55 -1.05 30.64 -52.85
N GLU A 56 -0.02 31.12 -53.55
CA GLU A 56 0.12 32.49 -54.12
C GLU A 56 1.59 32.74 -54.47
N VAL A 57 2.06 32.13 -55.56
CA VAL A 57 3.16 32.69 -56.36
C VAL A 57 2.84 32.45 -57.84
N GLU A 58 1.87 33.19 -58.35
CA GLU A 58 1.78 33.48 -59.79
C GLU A 58 1.53 34.98 -59.95
N SER A 59 2.59 35.72 -60.34
CA SER A 59 2.58 36.67 -61.45
C SER A 59 3.63 37.77 -61.22
N ALA A 60 4.74 37.70 -61.95
CA ALA A 60 5.41 38.84 -62.56
C ALA A 60 6.57 38.31 -63.41
N VAL A 61 6.28 38.08 -64.69
CA VAL A 61 7.29 37.93 -65.73
C VAL A 61 7.55 39.31 -66.29
N GLU A 62 8.77 39.84 -66.13
CA GLU A 62 9.30 40.90 -67.00
C GLU A 62 10.85 40.91 -67.01
N SER A 63 11.40 40.29 -68.07
CA SER A 63 12.62 40.58 -68.86
C SER A 63 14.04 40.70 -68.23
N PRO A 64 15.12 40.45 -69.02
CA PRO A 64 16.39 39.93 -68.52
C PRO A 64 17.54 40.95 -68.51
N ALA A 65 18.37 40.98 -67.46
CA ALA A 65 19.71 41.55 -67.54
C ALA A 65 20.65 41.01 -66.44
N ALA A 66 21.87 40.67 -66.88
CA ALA A 66 23.10 40.45 -66.13
C ALA A 66 23.17 39.26 -65.16
N ILE A 67 23.77 38.16 -65.66
CA ILE A 67 24.40 37.13 -64.85
C ILE A 67 25.72 37.74 -64.33
N GLU A 68 25.76 38.12 -63.06
CA GLU A 68 27.02 38.26 -62.33
C GLU A 68 27.33 36.94 -61.60
N GLU A 69 28.55 36.45 -61.84
CA GLU A 69 29.11 35.23 -61.28
C GLU A 69 29.34 35.44 -59.77
N VAL A 70 28.36 35.04 -58.94
CA VAL A 70 28.52 35.03 -57.48
C VAL A 70 29.40 33.84 -57.12
N LYS A 71 30.60 34.16 -56.62
CA LYS A 71 31.56 33.21 -56.05
C LYS A 71 30.87 32.37 -54.97
N SER A 72 31.16 31.07 -55.04
CA SER A 72 30.78 30.06 -54.07
C SER A 72 31.46 30.33 -52.72
N ASP A 73 30.87 31.20 -51.92
CA ASP A 73 31.17 31.29 -50.49
C ASP A 73 30.34 30.25 -49.74
N GLU A 74 31.01 29.63 -48.75
CA GLU A 74 30.60 28.48 -47.95
C GLU A 74 29.13 28.50 -47.52
N ILE A 75 28.39 27.47 -47.95
CA ILE A 75 27.19 27.05 -47.23
C ILE A 75 27.68 26.47 -45.91
N ALA A 76 27.67 27.29 -44.85
CA ALA A 76 27.81 26.82 -43.48
C ALA A 76 26.69 25.81 -43.21
N THR A 77 27.00 24.52 -43.34
CA THR A 77 26.11 23.42 -42.98
C THR A 77 25.75 23.60 -41.51
N SER A 78 24.53 24.08 -41.22
CA SER A 78 24.02 24.10 -39.86
C SER A 78 23.89 22.65 -39.40
N VAL A 79 24.83 22.20 -38.58
CA VAL A 79 24.74 20.90 -37.90
C VAL A 79 23.54 20.99 -36.97
N VAL A 80 22.37 20.50 -37.41
CA VAL A 80 21.27 20.23 -36.49
C VAL A 80 21.80 19.24 -35.46
N PRO A 81 21.76 19.56 -34.16
CA PRO A 81 22.25 18.65 -33.14
C PRO A 81 21.48 17.34 -33.24
N ASP A 82 22.21 16.22 -33.25
CA ASP A 82 21.61 14.90 -33.21
C ASP A 82 20.95 14.70 -31.85
N LEU A 83 19.63 14.87 -31.81
CA LEU A 83 18.81 14.66 -30.62
C LEU A 83 18.42 13.20 -30.43
N SER A 84 18.98 12.27 -31.21
CA SER A 84 18.70 10.85 -30.99
C SER A 84 19.09 10.44 -29.57
N ILE A 85 18.22 9.67 -28.95
CA ILE A 85 18.44 9.08 -27.64
C ILE A 85 19.05 7.70 -27.83
N THR A 86 20.10 7.39 -27.07
CA THR A 86 20.68 6.05 -27.02
C THR A 86 20.16 5.24 -25.83
N GLU A 87 20.35 3.92 -25.89
CA GLU A 87 19.99 3.03 -24.78
C GLU A 87 20.82 3.34 -23.52
N GLU A 88 22.09 3.68 -23.69
CA GLU A 88 23.00 4.05 -22.60
C GLU A 88 22.54 5.32 -21.89
N GLU A 89 22.02 6.31 -22.62
CA GLU A 89 21.45 7.53 -22.00
C GLU A 89 20.22 7.19 -21.14
N VAL A 90 19.36 6.26 -21.61
CA VAL A 90 18.20 5.79 -20.84
C VAL A 90 18.64 5.05 -19.58
N ILE A 91 19.63 4.15 -19.68
CA ILE A 91 20.17 3.41 -18.53
C ILE A 91 20.81 4.38 -17.53
N ALA A 92 21.60 5.35 -17.99
CA ALA A 92 22.21 6.36 -17.13
C ALA A 92 21.16 7.22 -16.40
N ALA A 93 20.05 7.56 -17.06
CA ALA A 93 18.94 8.26 -16.41
C ALA A 93 18.23 7.38 -15.35
N GLN A 94 18.07 6.07 -15.60
CA GLN A 94 17.52 5.12 -14.63
C GLN A 94 18.44 4.97 -13.41
N ASP A 95 19.76 4.84 -13.63
CA ASP A 95 20.76 4.76 -12.57
C ASP A 95 20.78 6.04 -11.72
N LEU A 96 20.72 7.21 -12.37
CA LEU A 96 20.64 8.49 -11.67
C LEU A 96 19.35 8.58 -10.85
N TRP A 97 18.21 8.13 -11.39
CA TRP A 97 16.94 8.11 -10.66
C TRP A 97 17.01 7.19 -9.44
N ALA A 98 17.52 5.95 -9.60
CA ALA A 98 17.69 5.00 -8.52
C ALA A 98 18.63 5.53 -7.43
N ASN A 99 19.77 6.11 -7.81
CA ASN A 99 20.72 6.71 -6.89
C ASN A 99 20.14 7.93 -6.18
N SER A 100 19.31 8.73 -6.86
CA SER A 100 18.63 9.88 -6.23
C SER A 100 17.69 9.42 -5.12
N ILE A 101 16.88 8.37 -5.34
CA ILE A 101 16.01 7.82 -4.28
C ILE A 101 16.82 7.35 -3.07
N LYS A 102 17.92 6.62 -3.30
CA LYS A 102 18.82 6.16 -2.22
C LYS A 102 19.43 7.35 -1.47
N GLN A 103 19.86 8.39 -2.18
CA GLN A 103 20.44 9.59 -1.59
C GLN A 103 19.42 10.38 -0.75
N ILE A 104 18.19 10.54 -1.25
CA ILE A 104 17.09 11.19 -0.51
C ILE A 104 16.79 10.41 0.77
N SER A 105 16.67 9.08 0.67
CA SER A 105 16.49 8.19 1.83
C SER A 105 17.61 8.32 2.86
N ALA A 106 18.88 8.28 2.43
CA ALA A 106 20.02 8.43 3.33
C ALA A 106 20.01 9.81 4.01
N THR A 107 19.78 10.87 3.23
CA THR A 107 19.70 12.24 3.74
C THR A 107 18.59 12.39 4.79
N PHE A 108 17.42 11.78 4.57
CA PHE A 108 16.32 11.78 5.54
C PHE A 108 16.72 11.06 6.83
N LEU A 109 17.29 9.86 6.73
CA LEU A 109 17.69 9.06 7.90
C LEU A 109 18.81 9.71 8.72
N GLU A 110 19.67 10.50 8.07
CA GLU A 110 20.71 11.30 8.72
C GLU A 110 20.19 12.63 9.31
N GLY A 111 18.90 12.93 9.13
CA GLY A 111 18.27 14.17 9.60
C GLY A 111 18.64 15.41 8.76
N GLY A 112 19.09 15.21 7.52
CA GLY A 112 19.42 16.26 6.57
C GLY A 112 18.20 16.78 5.78
N ASP A 113 18.46 17.72 4.88
CA ASP A 113 17.45 18.32 4.01
C ASP A 113 17.12 17.43 2.80
N TYR A 114 16.33 16.39 3.07
CA TYR A 114 15.88 15.44 2.05
C TYR A 114 14.87 16.06 1.08
N VAL A 115 14.19 17.15 1.46
CA VAL A 115 13.24 17.86 0.60
C VAL A 115 13.98 18.58 -0.51
N GLN A 116 15.05 19.29 -0.18
CA GLN A 116 15.92 19.91 -1.18
C GLN A 116 16.61 18.86 -2.06
N ALA A 117 17.11 17.75 -1.48
CA ALA A 117 17.69 16.67 -2.26
C ALA A 117 16.70 16.08 -3.28
N ALA A 118 15.42 15.94 -2.89
CA ALA A 118 14.36 15.50 -3.78
C ALA A 118 14.02 16.54 -4.86
N ALA A 119 14.01 17.83 -4.50
CA ALA A 119 13.76 18.92 -5.45
C ALA A 119 14.86 19.00 -6.52
N ASP A 120 16.13 18.88 -6.13
CA ASP A 120 17.28 18.88 -7.05
C ASP A 120 17.20 17.69 -8.01
N ALA A 121 16.93 16.50 -7.48
CA ALA A 121 16.75 15.29 -8.29
C ALA A 121 15.56 15.43 -9.26
N ALA A 122 14.43 15.98 -8.80
CA ALA A 122 13.26 16.20 -9.63
C ALA A 122 13.55 17.20 -10.76
N GLY A 123 14.24 18.30 -10.47
CA GLY A 123 14.62 19.32 -11.46
C GLY A 123 15.59 18.80 -12.55
N GLU A 124 16.46 17.85 -12.19
CA GLU A 124 17.36 17.23 -13.16
C GLU A 124 16.65 16.15 -14.00
N LEU A 125 15.84 15.30 -13.36
CA LEU A 125 15.32 14.09 -14.00
C LEU A 125 13.96 14.28 -14.69
N TYR A 126 13.12 15.21 -14.25
CA TYR A 126 11.74 15.36 -14.76
C TYR A 126 11.59 16.57 -15.66
N GLY A 127 10.80 16.41 -16.72
CA GLY A 127 10.55 17.45 -17.71
C GLY A 127 9.65 18.60 -17.27
N TYR A 128 9.38 18.77 -15.97
CA TYR A 128 8.61 19.92 -15.47
C TYR A 128 9.32 21.23 -15.86
N GLY A 129 8.56 22.21 -16.35
CA GLY A 129 9.12 23.45 -16.92
C GLY A 129 9.69 23.30 -18.34
N HIS A 130 9.86 22.07 -18.85
CA HIS A 130 10.28 21.75 -20.21
C HIS A 130 9.17 21.06 -21.03
N GLY A 131 7.94 21.06 -20.51
CA GLY A 131 6.72 20.55 -21.15
C GLY A 131 5.85 19.74 -20.18
N GLU A 132 4.81 19.10 -20.70
CA GLU A 132 3.90 18.28 -19.90
C GLU A 132 4.58 17.01 -19.38
N VAL A 133 4.21 16.60 -18.17
CA VAL A 133 4.66 15.36 -17.52
C VAL A 133 3.45 14.52 -17.14
N LEU A 134 3.41 13.29 -17.65
CA LEU A 134 2.36 12.30 -17.38
C LEU A 134 2.81 11.41 -16.22
N PHE A 135 2.54 11.82 -14.99
CA PHE A 135 2.95 11.06 -13.81
C PHE A 135 1.76 10.40 -13.10
N LYS A 136 1.77 9.06 -13.08
CA LYS A 136 0.90 8.21 -12.25
C LYS A 136 1.75 7.45 -11.22
N PRO A 137 1.82 7.90 -9.95
CA PRO A 137 2.67 7.28 -8.94
C PRO A 137 2.18 5.91 -8.45
N THR A 138 3.01 5.24 -7.65
CA THR A 138 2.70 3.95 -7.02
C THR A 138 1.82 4.15 -5.79
N LYS A 139 0.83 3.26 -5.56
CA LYS A 139 0.02 3.21 -4.33
C LYS A 139 -0.87 4.44 -4.01
N CYS A 140 -1.09 5.36 -4.94
CA CYS A 140 -2.05 6.46 -4.76
C CYS A 140 -3.46 6.04 -5.22
N ALA A 141 -4.44 6.11 -4.30
CA ALA A 141 -5.80 5.66 -4.54
C ALA A 141 -6.78 6.83 -4.75
N GLU A 142 -6.57 7.95 -4.06
CA GLU A 142 -7.47 9.10 -4.10
C GLU A 142 -7.08 10.10 -5.19
N TYR A 143 -5.81 10.52 -5.18
CA TYR A 143 -5.21 11.41 -6.16
C TYR A 143 -4.30 10.55 -7.03
N GLN A 144 -4.76 10.14 -8.22
CA GLN A 144 -4.03 9.12 -9.01
C GLN A 144 -2.94 9.70 -9.91
N PHE A 145 -2.98 11.02 -10.17
CA PHE A 145 -2.09 11.70 -11.11
C PHE A 145 -1.38 12.87 -10.43
N ARG A 146 -0.20 13.23 -10.94
CA ARG A 146 0.60 14.37 -10.47
C ARG A 146 0.90 15.28 -11.66
N PRO A 147 0.01 16.24 -11.98
CA PRO A 147 0.18 17.11 -13.14
C PRO A 147 1.29 18.16 -12.96
N THR A 148 1.65 18.54 -11.74
CA THR A 148 2.71 19.53 -11.47
C THR A 148 3.89 18.97 -10.70
N GLY A 149 4.99 19.73 -10.68
CA GLY A 149 6.18 19.39 -9.90
C GLY A 149 5.89 19.38 -8.40
N GLU A 150 5.08 20.31 -7.91
CA GLU A 150 4.64 20.40 -6.51
C GLU A 150 3.82 19.16 -6.10
N ASP A 151 2.89 18.74 -6.95
CA ASP A 151 2.14 17.50 -6.74
C ASP A 151 3.09 16.30 -6.64
N ALA A 152 4.06 16.21 -7.56
CA ALA A 152 5.05 15.14 -7.55
C ALA A 152 5.91 15.15 -6.28
N MET A 153 6.24 16.35 -5.76
CA MET A 153 6.98 16.48 -4.51
C MET A 153 6.19 15.95 -3.32
N SER A 154 4.88 16.23 -3.22
CA SER A 154 4.02 15.61 -2.20
C SER A 154 4.19 14.09 -2.17
N TYR A 155 4.17 13.45 -3.33
CA TYR A 155 4.37 12.01 -3.42
C TYR A 155 5.77 11.56 -2.95
N PHE A 156 6.83 12.24 -3.37
CA PHE A 156 8.19 11.83 -3.07
C PHE A 156 8.58 12.06 -1.60
N VAL A 157 8.26 13.22 -1.03
CA VAL A 157 8.74 13.63 0.29
C VAL A 157 7.68 13.54 1.38
N GLY A 158 6.41 13.40 1.01
CA GLY A 158 5.29 13.29 1.95
C GLY A 158 4.55 14.61 2.11
N CYS A 159 3.29 14.52 2.51
CA CYS A 159 2.37 15.66 2.57
C CYS A 159 2.82 16.74 3.57
N ASP A 160 3.35 16.34 4.73
CA ASP A 160 3.81 17.26 5.77
C ASP A 160 5.04 18.07 5.37
N ALA A 161 5.75 17.65 4.31
CA ALA A 161 6.98 18.27 3.84
C ALA A 161 6.75 19.35 2.77
N VAL A 162 5.53 19.50 2.25
CA VAL A 162 5.21 20.46 1.19
C VAL A 162 3.89 21.17 1.45
N ASP A 163 3.83 22.44 1.07
CA ASP A 163 2.58 23.21 1.15
C ASP A 163 1.53 22.63 0.20
N GLY A 164 0.37 22.25 0.74
CA GLY A 164 -0.74 21.71 -0.05
C GLY A 164 -0.58 20.25 -0.46
N GLY A 165 0.30 19.49 0.21
CA GLY A 165 0.48 18.06 -0.06
C GLY A 165 -0.80 17.22 0.13
N TYR A 166 -0.89 16.11 -0.60
CA TYR A 166 -2.01 15.17 -0.52
C TYR A 166 -1.90 14.29 0.71
N THR A 167 -2.93 14.26 1.55
CA THR A 167 -2.90 13.54 2.84
C THR A 167 -2.59 12.04 2.74
N GLU A 168 -2.82 11.40 1.59
CA GLU A 168 -2.45 10.00 1.35
C GLU A 168 -0.93 9.79 1.16
N ASP A 169 -0.18 10.84 0.80
CA ASP A 169 1.23 10.76 0.47
C ASP A 169 2.08 10.76 1.75
N LYS A 170 2.72 9.62 2.02
CA LYS A 170 3.61 9.42 3.18
C LYS A 170 5.10 9.60 2.88
N GLY A 171 5.42 10.06 1.67
CA GLY A 171 6.80 10.18 1.20
C GLY A 171 7.35 8.87 0.67
N PHE A 172 7.23 8.68 -0.64
CA PHE A 172 7.75 7.49 -1.32
C PHE A 172 9.27 7.41 -1.27
N ALA A 173 9.99 8.51 -1.53
CA ALA A 173 11.44 8.53 -1.57
C ALA A 173 12.09 8.28 -0.19
N ILE A 174 11.31 8.41 0.89
CA ILE A 174 11.72 8.13 2.27
C ILE A 174 11.03 6.87 2.83
N ASN A 175 10.29 6.11 2.01
CA ASN A 175 9.58 4.89 2.41
C ASN A 175 8.75 5.07 3.71
N GLY A 176 7.96 6.15 3.81
CA GLY A 176 7.18 6.42 5.02
C GLY A 176 8.02 6.63 6.28
N GLY A 177 9.27 7.09 6.12
CA GLY A 177 10.23 7.33 7.20
C GLY A 177 11.24 6.20 7.43
N LYS A 178 11.13 5.06 6.73
CA LYS A 178 12.06 3.94 6.88
C LYS A 178 13.31 4.04 5.98
N GLY A 179 13.21 4.78 4.88
CA GLY A 179 14.21 4.84 3.82
C GLY A 179 14.29 3.58 2.93
N TRP A 180 14.96 3.76 1.80
CA TRP A 180 15.37 2.72 0.86
C TRP A 180 16.90 2.59 0.89
N SER A 181 17.39 1.37 1.10
CA SER A 181 18.82 1.06 1.05
C SER A 181 19.29 0.76 -0.37
N ASP A 182 18.42 0.22 -1.22
CA ASP A 182 18.73 -0.05 -2.61
C ASP A 182 17.53 0.11 -3.55
N VAL A 183 17.81 0.43 -4.81
CA VAL A 183 16.84 0.55 -5.91
C VAL A 183 17.49 0.01 -7.17
N VAL A 184 16.89 -1.04 -7.76
CA VAL A 184 17.48 -1.73 -8.93
C VAL A 184 16.46 -1.86 -10.05
N PHE A 185 16.81 -1.37 -11.24
CA PHE A 185 15.99 -1.48 -12.45
C PHE A 185 16.26 -2.80 -13.20
N PHE A 186 15.19 -3.37 -13.75
CA PHE A 186 15.18 -4.49 -14.68
C PHE A 186 14.32 -4.14 -15.88
N ASN A 187 14.96 -3.69 -16.96
CA ASN A 187 14.28 -3.41 -18.22
C ASN A 187 13.72 -4.71 -18.82
N HIS A 188 12.42 -4.73 -19.11
CA HIS A 188 11.85 -5.71 -20.04
C HIS A 188 12.20 -5.32 -21.48
N LYS A 189 12.05 -4.03 -21.79
CA LYS A 189 12.45 -3.46 -23.09
C LYS A 189 12.64 -1.94 -23.00
N ILE A 190 13.60 -1.43 -23.79
CA ILE A 190 13.76 -0.02 -24.13
C ILE A 190 13.47 0.13 -25.63
N GLU A 191 12.63 1.08 -26.01
CA GLU A 191 12.30 1.38 -27.40
C GLU A 191 12.66 2.83 -27.72
N LEU A 192 13.59 3.02 -28.66
CA LEU A 192 14.09 4.32 -29.10
C LEU A 192 13.27 4.86 -30.28
N ARG A 193 12.95 6.16 -30.24
CA ARG A 193 12.11 6.88 -31.21
C ARG A 193 12.68 8.28 -31.46
N GLY A 194 13.86 8.34 -32.08
CA GLY A 194 14.56 9.60 -32.34
C GLY A 194 14.83 10.35 -31.04
N ALA A 195 14.22 11.52 -30.88
CA ALA A 195 14.35 12.36 -29.69
C ALA A 195 13.48 11.94 -28.48
N THR A 196 12.81 10.78 -28.57
CA THR A 196 12.06 10.17 -27.46
C THR A 196 12.44 8.71 -27.26
N ALA A 197 12.27 8.20 -26.05
CA ALA A 197 12.43 6.78 -25.72
C ALA A 197 11.36 6.35 -24.72
N ILE A 198 10.92 5.10 -24.81
CA ILE A 198 10.03 4.47 -23.83
C ILE A 198 10.73 3.24 -23.24
N ALA A 199 10.78 3.14 -21.92
CA ALA A 199 11.30 1.99 -21.19
C ALA A 199 10.19 1.38 -20.33
N MET A 200 10.10 0.06 -20.32
CA MET A 200 9.19 -0.68 -19.43
C MET A 200 9.93 -1.80 -18.75
N GLY A 201 9.51 -2.11 -17.53
CA GLY A 201 10.11 -3.19 -16.77
C GLY A 201 9.65 -3.23 -15.34
N ASN A 202 10.51 -3.80 -14.50
CA ASN A 202 10.32 -3.87 -13.07
C ASN A 202 11.49 -3.18 -12.38
N TYR A 203 11.24 -2.66 -11.20
CA TYR A 203 12.29 -2.21 -10.29
C TYR A 203 11.99 -2.68 -8.88
N TYR A 204 13.06 -2.91 -8.13
CA TYR A 204 13.01 -3.48 -6.79
C TYR A 204 13.56 -2.46 -5.82
N PHE A 205 12.80 -2.23 -4.74
CA PHE A 205 13.13 -1.29 -3.68
C PHE A 205 13.43 -2.08 -2.41
N THR A 206 14.60 -1.91 -1.83
CA THR A 206 15.02 -2.62 -0.62
C THR A 206 14.83 -1.71 0.59
N ASP A 207 13.97 -2.09 1.52
CA ASP A 207 13.69 -1.35 2.75
C ASP A 207 14.96 -1.26 3.60
N ALA A 208 15.32 -0.05 4.06
CA ALA A 208 16.56 0.14 4.82
C ALA A 208 16.47 -0.37 6.27
N SER A 209 15.27 -0.57 6.81
CA SER A 209 15.05 -1.01 8.19
C SER A 209 15.08 -2.52 8.37
N ASP A 210 14.59 -3.28 7.39
CA ASP A 210 14.47 -4.75 7.49
C ASP A 210 15.07 -5.52 6.30
N GLY A 211 15.55 -4.83 5.26
CA GLY A 211 16.14 -5.45 4.07
C GLY A 211 15.15 -6.16 3.16
N SER A 212 13.85 -6.05 3.42
CA SER A 212 12.81 -6.63 2.56
C SER A 212 12.77 -5.93 1.19
N SER A 213 12.38 -6.66 0.15
CA SER A 213 12.35 -6.14 -1.22
C SER A 213 10.93 -6.01 -1.74
N THR A 214 10.57 -4.81 -2.21
CA THR A 214 9.29 -4.54 -2.88
C THR A 214 9.49 -4.48 -4.38
N LYS A 215 8.81 -5.36 -5.12
CA LYS A 215 8.73 -5.32 -6.58
C LYS A 215 7.68 -4.30 -7.04
N VAL A 216 8.05 -3.46 -8.00
CA VAL A 216 7.16 -2.49 -8.63
C VAL A 216 7.32 -2.57 -10.16
N GLU A 217 6.26 -2.31 -10.91
CA GLU A 217 6.22 -2.28 -12.36
C GLU A 217 6.25 -0.82 -12.83
N TYR A 218 6.99 -0.52 -13.90
CA TYR A 218 7.08 0.84 -14.43
C TYR A 218 6.94 0.94 -15.94
N THR A 219 6.51 2.12 -16.38
CA THR A 219 6.68 2.63 -17.75
C THR A 219 7.23 4.05 -17.66
N PHE A 220 8.43 4.26 -18.19
CA PHE A 220 9.08 5.56 -18.26
C PHE A 220 9.14 6.01 -19.71
N GLY A 221 8.83 7.29 -19.96
CA GLY A 221 9.08 7.94 -21.23
C GLY A 221 10.07 9.07 -21.04
N TYR A 222 11.07 9.12 -21.91
CA TYR A 222 12.14 10.09 -21.90
C TYR A 222 12.10 10.94 -23.17
N LYS A 223 12.47 12.22 -23.03
CA LYS A 223 12.66 13.15 -24.15
C LYS A 223 13.93 13.96 -23.93
N LYS A 224 14.66 14.28 -24.99
CA LYS A 224 15.76 15.23 -24.94
C LYS A 224 15.16 16.64 -25.00
N CYS A 225 15.42 17.46 -23.98
CA CYS A 225 14.96 18.84 -23.91
C CYS A 225 15.89 19.77 -24.72
N ASP A 226 15.48 21.03 -24.91
CA ASP A 226 16.23 22.01 -25.71
C ASP A 226 17.64 22.32 -25.17
N ASP A 227 17.87 22.06 -23.88
CA ASP A 227 19.18 22.14 -23.23
C ASP A 227 20.05 20.88 -23.43
N GLY A 228 19.59 19.92 -24.22
CA GLY A 228 20.27 18.67 -24.55
C GLY A 228 20.14 17.58 -23.50
N LYS A 229 19.50 17.83 -22.36
CA LYS A 229 19.37 16.84 -21.28
C LYS A 229 18.18 15.90 -21.50
N LEU A 230 18.38 14.64 -21.18
CA LEU A 230 17.35 13.61 -21.20
C LEU A 230 16.49 13.70 -19.94
N ARG A 231 15.18 13.92 -20.08
CA ARG A 231 14.24 14.03 -18.95
C ARG A 231 13.02 13.15 -19.11
N ILE A 232 12.45 12.74 -17.98
CA ILE A 232 11.22 11.96 -17.87
C ILE A 232 10.02 12.85 -18.18
N PHE A 233 9.23 12.49 -19.19
CA PHE A 233 7.93 13.11 -19.50
C PHE A 233 6.75 12.17 -19.23
N LEU A 234 7.01 10.87 -19.03
CA LEU A 234 6.00 9.89 -18.66
C LEU A 234 6.58 9.01 -17.56
N HIS A 235 5.86 8.87 -16.45
CA HIS A 235 6.17 7.94 -15.39
C HIS A 235 4.88 7.28 -14.95
N HIS A 236 4.69 6.02 -15.29
CA HIS A 236 3.68 5.17 -14.70
C HIS A 236 4.37 4.21 -13.74
N SER A 237 3.87 4.11 -12.52
CA SER A 237 4.31 3.10 -11.56
C SER A 237 3.14 2.40 -10.85
N SER A 238 3.26 1.10 -10.64
CA SER A 238 2.27 0.28 -9.95
C SER A 238 2.92 -0.90 -9.23
N VAL A 239 2.36 -1.28 -8.09
CA VAL A 239 2.64 -2.61 -7.54
C VAL A 239 2.00 -3.66 -8.47
N PRO A 240 2.63 -4.84 -8.65
CA PRO A 240 2.03 -5.92 -9.42
C PRO A 240 0.60 -6.20 -8.96
N PHE A 241 -0.30 -6.49 -9.91
CA PHE A 241 -1.67 -6.84 -9.58
C PHE A 241 -1.69 -8.04 -8.62
N GLY A 242 -2.22 -7.84 -7.41
CA GLY A 242 -2.23 -8.84 -6.33
C GLY A 242 -1.16 -8.63 -5.24
N ALA A 243 -0.11 -7.84 -5.47
CA ALA A 243 0.92 -7.55 -4.46
C ALA A 243 0.49 -6.50 -3.40
N GLY A 244 -0.66 -5.85 -3.61
CA GLY A 244 -1.31 -4.96 -2.65
C GLY A 244 -2.33 -5.64 -1.74
N VAL A 245 -2.53 -6.96 -1.88
CA VAL A 245 -3.28 -7.75 -0.91
C VAL A 245 -2.27 -8.10 0.20
N PRO A 246 -2.57 -7.84 1.50
CA PRO A 246 -1.75 -8.37 2.58
C PRO A 246 -1.46 -9.84 2.29
N GLN A 247 -0.19 -10.25 2.40
CA GLN A 247 0.18 -11.64 2.14
C GLN A 247 -0.79 -12.53 2.93
N PRO A 248 -1.35 -13.59 2.31
CA PRO A 248 -2.30 -14.42 3.01
C PRO A 248 -1.66 -14.95 4.29
N VAL A 249 -2.32 -14.76 5.44
CA VAL A 249 -1.87 -15.34 6.70
C VAL A 249 -1.62 -16.83 6.50
N THR A 250 -0.46 -17.32 6.91
CA THR A 250 -0.14 -18.74 6.86
C THR A 250 -0.49 -19.44 8.17
N GLU A 251 -0.68 -20.76 8.12
CA GLU A 251 -0.88 -21.55 9.33
C GLU A 251 0.35 -21.50 10.26
N GLU A 252 1.55 -21.41 9.70
CA GLU A 252 2.80 -21.28 10.46
C GLU A 252 2.85 -19.98 11.27
N GLU A 253 2.52 -18.84 10.65
CA GLU A 253 2.45 -17.55 11.35
C GLU A 253 1.37 -17.54 12.43
N ILE A 254 0.23 -18.22 12.20
CA ILE A 254 -0.81 -18.41 13.23
C ILE A 254 -0.23 -19.17 14.44
N LEU A 255 0.49 -20.26 14.20
CA LEU A 255 1.11 -21.02 15.29
C LEU A 255 2.17 -20.21 16.04
N GLU A 256 2.96 -19.40 15.31
CA GLU A 256 3.95 -18.51 15.91
C GLU A 256 3.30 -17.46 16.81
N ILE A 257 2.24 -16.78 16.34
CA ILE A 257 1.58 -15.75 17.14
C ILE A 257 0.84 -16.32 18.35
N GLN A 258 0.26 -17.52 18.22
CA GLN A 258 -0.31 -18.24 19.37
C GLN A 258 0.74 -18.54 20.43
N SER A 259 1.94 -18.96 20.02
CA SER A 259 3.08 -19.18 20.92
C SER A 259 3.52 -17.88 21.61
N LYS A 260 3.64 -16.78 20.86
CA LYS A 260 3.96 -15.45 21.41
C LYS A 260 2.90 -14.99 22.41
N TRP A 261 1.62 -15.20 22.11
CA TRP A 261 0.53 -14.85 23.02
C TRP A 261 0.59 -15.66 24.32
N SER A 262 0.81 -16.97 24.24
CA SER A 262 1.01 -17.81 25.42
C SER A 262 2.16 -17.30 26.28
N GLN A 263 3.30 -16.98 25.66
CA GLN A 263 4.47 -16.48 26.35
C GLN A 263 4.22 -15.11 27.00
N ALA A 264 3.53 -14.20 26.30
CA ALA A 264 3.18 -12.88 26.82
C ALA A 264 2.35 -12.97 28.12
N ILE A 265 1.37 -13.87 28.19
CA ILE A 265 0.58 -14.07 29.42
C ILE A 265 1.47 -14.55 30.59
N VAL A 266 2.42 -15.45 30.32
CA VAL A 266 3.38 -15.92 31.33
C VAL A 266 4.32 -14.80 31.77
N ASP A 267 4.79 -13.97 30.85
CA ASP A 267 5.69 -12.86 31.16
C ASP A 267 5.01 -11.75 31.95
N ILE A 268 3.77 -11.40 31.60
CA ILE A 268 2.93 -10.46 32.38
C ILE A 268 2.71 -11.01 33.79
N SER A 269 2.38 -12.30 33.91
CA SER A 269 2.22 -12.97 35.21
C SER A 269 3.48 -12.89 36.05
N LYS A 270 4.64 -13.17 35.44
CA LYS A 270 5.94 -13.15 36.10
C LYS A 270 6.30 -11.73 36.54
N ALA A 271 6.13 -10.74 35.67
CA ALA A 271 6.35 -9.34 35.99
C ALA A 271 5.54 -8.94 37.23
N TYR A 272 4.24 -9.26 37.24
CA TYR A 272 3.36 -8.99 38.38
C TYR A 272 3.86 -9.63 39.68
N LEU A 273 4.17 -10.94 39.64
CA LEU A 273 4.62 -11.68 40.82
C LEU A 273 5.96 -11.19 41.38
N THR A 274 6.81 -10.61 40.53
CA THR A 274 8.09 -10.01 40.93
C THR A 274 8.01 -8.52 41.29
N GLY A 275 6.82 -7.92 41.22
CA GLY A 275 6.63 -6.47 41.44
C GLY A 275 7.20 -5.59 40.33
N GLY A 276 7.37 -6.12 39.13
CA GLY A 276 7.78 -5.38 37.93
C GLY A 276 6.60 -4.71 37.21
N ASP A 277 6.91 -4.04 36.10
CA ASP A 277 5.91 -3.33 35.29
C ASP A 277 5.11 -4.28 34.39
N PHE A 278 4.13 -4.97 34.99
CA PHE A 278 3.25 -5.87 34.28
C PHE A 278 2.20 -5.15 33.41
N VAL A 279 1.90 -3.89 33.71
CA VAL A 279 0.96 -3.07 32.91
C VAL A 279 1.61 -2.65 31.60
N GLY A 280 2.86 -2.16 31.67
CA GLY A 280 3.68 -1.89 30.49
C GLY A 280 3.88 -3.13 29.62
N ALA A 281 4.25 -4.27 30.24
CA ALA A 281 4.39 -5.54 29.53
C ALA A 281 3.10 -5.99 28.82
N ALA A 282 1.94 -5.78 29.45
CA ALA A 282 0.65 -6.06 28.83
C ALA A 282 0.33 -5.11 27.67
N GLY A 283 0.69 -3.82 27.79
CA GLY A 283 0.52 -2.83 26.73
C GLY A 283 1.39 -3.15 25.50
N GLU A 284 2.66 -3.50 25.71
CA GLU A 284 3.57 -3.94 24.65
C GLU A 284 3.04 -5.19 23.94
N ALA A 285 2.61 -6.21 24.71
CA ALA A 285 2.02 -7.41 24.16
C ALA A 285 0.73 -7.13 23.37
N ALA A 286 -0.12 -6.21 23.84
CA ALA A 286 -1.34 -5.83 23.14
C ALA A 286 -1.03 -5.17 21.79
N GLY A 287 -0.05 -4.26 21.71
CA GLY A 287 0.36 -3.60 20.46
C GLY A 287 0.99 -4.57 19.44
N GLU A 288 1.70 -5.58 19.92
CA GLU A 288 2.32 -6.59 19.06
C GLU A 288 1.32 -7.65 18.58
N LEU A 289 0.39 -8.09 19.44
CA LEU A 289 -0.41 -9.28 19.21
C LEU A 289 -1.88 -9.01 18.84
N TYR A 290 -2.39 -7.79 19.02
CA TYR A 290 -3.77 -7.44 18.67
C TYR A 290 -3.83 -6.35 17.60
N GLY A 291 -4.78 -6.49 16.68
CA GLY A 291 -4.97 -5.55 15.56
C GLY A 291 -5.51 -4.16 15.90
N TYR A 292 -5.48 -3.73 17.17
CA TYR A 292 -5.90 -2.37 17.55
C TYR A 292 -5.02 -1.34 16.83
N GLY A 293 -5.63 -0.29 16.26
CA GLY A 293 -4.93 0.68 15.40
C GLY A 293 -4.68 0.19 13.96
N HIS A 294 -4.90 -1.09 13.68
CA HIS A 294 -4.82 -1.69 12.34
C HIS A 294 -6.19 -2.16 11.80
N GLY A 295 -7.27 -1.80 12.48
CA GLY A 295 -8.67 -2.08 12.14
C GLY A 295 -9.49 -2.49 13.35
N ASP A 296 -10.74 -2.91 13.10
CA ASP A 296 -11.64 -3.34 14.16
C ASP A 296 -11.21 -4.67 14.79
N VAL A 297 -11.30 -4.75 16.11
CA VAL A 297 -11.04 -5.98 16.88
C VAL A 297 -12.33 -6.39 17.58
N LEU A 298 -12.79 -7.61 17.30
CA LEU A 298 -14.00 -8.18 17.89
C LEU A 298 -13.64 -8.99 19.14
N PHE A 299 -13.43 -8.32 20.26
CA PHE A 299 -13.01 -8.97 21.50
C PHE A 299 -14.16 -9.12 22.51
N LYS A 300 -14.41 -10.37 22.91
CA LYS A 300 -15.36 -10.75 23.97
C LYS A 300 -14.60 -11.46 25.11
N PRO A 301 -14.28 -10.79 26.22
CA PRO A 301 -13.48 -11.40 27.27
C PRO A 301 -14.21 -12.54 27.99
N THR A 302 -13.44 -13.35 28.73
CA THR A 302 -13.98 -14.46 29.52
C THR A 302 -14.34 -13.95 30.92
N LYS A 303 -15.43 -14.44 31.52
CA LYS A 303 -15.88 -14.09 32.88
C LYS A 303 -16.42 -12.66 33.09
N CYS A 304 -16.76 -11.93 32.03
CA CYS A 304 -17.44 -10.64 32.14
C CYS A 304 -18.96 -10.80 31.99
N ALA A 305 -19.71 -10.22 32.93
CA ALA A 305 -21.18 -10.26 32.97
C ALA A 305 -21.79 -8.91 32.59
N ASP A 306 -21.18 -7.79 33.02
CA ASP A 306 -21.75 -6.45 32.91
C ASP A 306 -21.33 -5.76 31.61
N VAL A 307 -20.05 -5.83 31.24
CA VAL A 307 -19.53 -5.29 30.00
C VAL A 307 -18.94 -6.45 29.20
N GLN A 308 -19.59 -6.82 28.10
CA GLN A 308 -19.29 -8.08 27.41
C GLN A 308 -18.31 -7.95 26.25
N PHE A 309 -18.10 -6.73 25.75
CA PHE A 309 -17.28 -6.46 24.56
C PHE A 309 -16.20 -5.43 24.88
N ARG A 310 -15.07 -5.50 24.17
CA ARG A 310 -13.94 -4.57 24.31
C ARG A 310 -13.52 -4.10 22.90
N PRO A 311 -14.11 -3.02 22.38
CA PRO A 311 -13.83 -2.56 21.02
C PRO A 311 -12.49 -1.84 20.87
N THR A 312 -11.90 -1.36 21.97
CA THR A 312 -10.62 -0.63 21.96
C THR A 312 -9.53 -1.35 22.77
N GLY A 313 -8.27 -1.00 22.50
CA GLY A 313 -7.13 -1.52 23.26
C GLY A 313 -7.19 -1.12 24.74
N GLU A 314 -7.62 0.11 25.02
CA GLU A 314 -7.82 0.64 26.38
C GLU A 314 -8.87 -0.19 27.15
N ASP A 315 -10.00 -0.51 26.51
CA ASP A 315 -11.02 -1.39 27.08
C ASP A 315 -10.42 -2.78 27.39
N ALA A 316 -9.69 -3.35 26.44
CA ALA A 316 -9.10 -4.68 26.57
C ALA A 316 -8.07 -4.75 27.71
N MET A 317 -7.32 -3.68 27.95
CA MET A 317 -6.33 -3.62 29.02
C MET A 317 -6.95 -3.84 30.40
N SER A 318 -8.12 -3.26 30.66
CA SER A 318 -8.86 -3.49 31.91
C SER A 318 -9.04 -4.98 32.19
N TYR A 319 -9.42 -5.76 31.17
CA TYR A 319 -9.58 -7.21 31.31
C TYR A 319 -8.27 -7.93 31.65
N PHE A 320 -7.15 -7.57 31.01
CA PHE A 320 -5.87 -8.26 31.22
C PHE A 320 -5.22 -7.94 32.55
N VAL A 321 -5.19 -6.66 32.95
CA VAL A 321 -4.43 -6.21 34.12
C VAL A 321 -5.32 -5.82 35.31
N GLY A 322 -6.64 -5.75 35.12
CA GLY A 322 -7.62 -5.43 36.15
C GLY A 322 -7.86 -3.93 36.29
N ASN A 323 -9.06 -3.57 36.77
CA ASN A 323 -9.52 -2.17 36.83
C ASN A 323 -8.60 -1.25 37.62
N ALA A 324 -8.01 -1.74 38.72
CA ALA A 324 -7.18 -0.94 39.60
C ALA A 324 -5.93 -0.38 38.91
N ASN A 325 -5.60 -0.89 37.72
CA ASN A 325 -4.43 -0.55 36.94
C ASN A 325 -4.75 0.24 35.66
N VAL A 326 -6.03 0.55 35.40
CA VAL A 326 -6.49 1.25 34.20
C VAL A 326 -7.47 2.34 34.61
N GLU A 327 -7.20 3.60 34.25
CA GLU A 327 -8.02 4.75 34.67
C GLU A 327 -9.50 4.61 34.32
N THR A 328 -9.80 4.03 33.16
CA THR A 328 -11.15 3.78 32.65
C THR A 328 -11.55 2.30 32.79
N GLY A 329 -10.95 1.57 33.73
CA GLY A 329 -11.19 0.16 33.94
C GLY A 329 -12.62 -0.17 34.39
N TYR A 330 -13.08 -1.38 34.07
CA TYR A 330 -14.40 -1.88 34.45
C TYR A 330 -14.35 -2.58 35.81
N ASP A 331 -15.24 -2.22 36.74
CA ASP A 331 -15.24 -2.75 38.12
C ASP A 331 -15.21 -4.30 38.20
N GLU A 332 -15.79 -5.00 37.23
CA GLU A 332 -15.79 -6.47 37.17
C GLU A 332 -14.43 -7.10 36.80
N ASP A 333 -13.52 -6.34 36.21
CA ASP A 333 -12.26 -6.85 35.70
C ASP A 333 -11.21 -6.97 36.82
N ALA A 334 -10.92 -8.22 37.20
CA ALA A 334 -9.93 -8.55 38.24
C ALA A 334 -8.51 -8.83 37.70
N GLY A 335 -8.29 -8.66 36.39
CA GLY A 335 -7.01 -8.92 35.73
C GLY A 335 -6.80 -10.40 35.40
N PHE A 336 -7.14 -10.78 34.16
CA PHE A 336 -7.01 -12.13 33.65
C PHE A 336 -5.55 -12.61 33.64
N ALA A 337 -4.62 -11.78 33.18
CA ALA A 337 -3.22 -12.16 33.04
C ALA A 337 -2.55 -12.35 34.41
N ILE A 338 -3.03 -11.67 35.46
CA ILE A 338 -2.49 -11.79 36.82
C ILE A 338 -3.20 -12.86 37.66
N ASN A 339 -4.28 -13.46 37.16
CA ASN A 339 -4.99 -14.59 37.78
C ASN A 339 -5.35 -14.36 39.25
N GLY A 340 -5.94 -13.21 39.58
CA GLY A 340 -6.28 -12.86 40.97
C GLY A 340 -5.06 -12.83 41.90
N GLY A 341 -3.91 -12.37 41.36
CA GLY A 341 -2.64 -12.25 42.07
C GLY A 341 -1.79 -13.52 42.11
N LYS A 342 -2.24 -14.62 41.51
CA LYS A 342 -1.51 -15.90 41.49
C LYS A 342 -0.65 -16.10 40.25
N GLY A 343 -0.89 -15.34 39.18
CA GLY A 343 -0.24 -15.51 37.88
C GLY A 343 -0.48 -16.86 37.20
N TRP A 344 0.03 -16.96 35.98
CA TRP A 344 0.10 -18.15 35.15
C TRP A 344 1.56 -18.56 34.92
N ALA A 345 1.88 -19.83 35.15
CA ALA A 345 3.21 -20.39 34.88
C ALA A 345 3.33 -20.99 33.49
N ASN A 346 2.21 -21.36 32.86
CA ASN A 346 2.18 -21.90 31.51
C ASN A 346 0.81 -21.67 30.87
N VAL A 347 0.81 -21.51 29.54
CA VAL A 347 -0.40 -21.46 28.71
C VAL A 347 -0.18 -22.35 27.49
N GLU A 348 -0.93 -23.45 27.39
CA GLU A 348 -0.80 -24.41 26.29
C GLU A 348 -1.97 -24.28 25.32
N TYR A 349 -1.66 -23.96 24.06
CA TYR A 349 -2.64 -23.95 22.95
C TYR A 349 -2.89 -25.37 22.44
N MET A 350 -4.17 -25.72 22.31
CA MET A 350 -4.60 -26.93 21.61
C MET A 350 -5.58 -26.53 20.50
N ASN A 351 -5.07 -26.39 19.28
CA ASN A 351 -5.90 -26.15 18.11
C ASN A 351 -6.79 -27.38 17.82
N HIS A 352 -8.11 -27.19 17.78
CA HIS A 352 -9.00 -28.18 17.17
C HIS A 352 -8.89 -28.11 15.64
N LYS A 353 -8.91 -26.88 15.10
CA LYS A 353 -8.73 -26.61 13.68
C LYS A 353 -8.22 -25.19 13.44
N ILE A 354 -7.35 -25.05 12.46
CA ILE A 354 -7.00 -23.79 11.81
C ILE A 354 -7.53 -23.85 10.38
N THR A 355 -8.10 -22.75 9.89
CA THR A 355 -8.43 -22.59 8.48
C THR A 355 -7.97 -21.23 8.00
N VAL A 356 -7.38 -21.20 6.81
CA VAL A 356 -6.99 -19.98 6.12
C VAL A 356 -7.81 -19.89 4.84
N GLN A 357 -8.56 -18.80 4.67
CA GLN A 357 -9.27 -18.50 3.43
C GLN A 357 -9.21 -17.01 3.15
N ASN A 358 -8.94 -16.65 1.89
CA ASN A 358 -8.89 -15.25 1.44
C ASN A 358 -8.00 -14.33 2.29
N GLY A 359 -6.87 -14.86 2.78
CA GLY A 359 -5.91 -14.11 3.60
C GLY A 359 -6.32 -13.88 5.06
N VAL A 360 -7.41 -14.49 5.52
CA VAL A 360 -7.84 -14.49 6.92
C VAL A 360 -7.68 -15.89 7.50
N GLY A 361 -7.02 -15.96 8.66
CA GLY A 361 -6.93 -17.16 9.49
C GLY A 361 -8.06 -17.19 10.51
N ILE A 362 -8.69 -18.34 10.74
CA ILE A 362 -9.56 -18.58 11.88
C ILE A 362 -9.07 -19.84 12.58
N ALA A 363 -8.81 -19.75 13.88
CA ALA A 363 -8.49 -20.90 14.71
C ALA A 363 -9.47 -21.01 15.86
N MET A 364 -9.80 -22.25 16.23
CA MET A 364 -10.56 -22.53 17.44
C MET A 364 -10.01 -23.75 18.15
N GLY A 365 -10.21 -23.80 19.46
CA GLY A 365 -9.74 -24.90 20.27
C GLY A 365 -9.79 -24.56 21.76
N ASN A 366 -8.80 -25.07 22.49
CA ASN A 366 -8.70 -24.87 23.93
C ASN A 366 -7.34 -24.27 24.33
N TYR A 367 -7.36 -23.57 25.46
CA TYR A 367 -6.17 -23.23 26.24
C TYR A 367 -6.18 -24.02 27.54
N ASP A 368 -5.04 -24.55 27.95
CA ASP A 368 -4.81 -25.00 29.32
C ASP A 368 -3.85 -24.04 30.03
N PHE A 369 -4.38 -23.32 31.01
CA PHE A 369 -3.61 -22.42 31.86
C PHE A 369 -3.18 -23.13 33.14
N THR A 370 -1.89 -23.05 33.50
CA THR A 370 -1.36 -23.60 34.76
C THR A 370 -1.13 -22.45 35.75
N CYS A 371 -1.80 -22.47 36.90
CA CYS A 371 -1.62 -21.46 37.94
C CYS A 371 -0.19 -21.48 38.50
N ALA A 372 0.48 -20.32 38.58
CA ALA A 372 1.88 -20.28 39.01
C ALA A 372 2.08 -20.62 40.49
N THR A 373 1.10 -20.35 41.35
CA THR A 373 1.20 -20.63 42.79
C THR A 373 0.71 -22.02 43.20
N THR A 374 -0.29 -22.57 42.53
CA THR A 374 -0.90 -23.86 42.93
C THR A 374 -0.61 -25.02 41.98
N GLY A 375 -0.23 -24.74 40.72
CA GLY A 375 -0.11 -25.74 39.68
C GLY A 375 -1.45 -26.24 39.12
N ASP A 376 -2.58 -25.70 39.60
CA ASP A 376 -3.90 -26.08 39.11
C ASP A 376 -4.06 -25.69 37.64
N LYS A 377 -4.72 -26.57 36.87
CA LYS A 377 -5.02 -26.33 35.46
C LYS A 377 -6.44 -25.82 35.25
N THR A 378 -6.58 -24.75 34.48
CA THR A 378 -7.88 -24.21 34.03
C THR A 378 -7.96 -24.31 32.51
N ARG A 379 -9.00 -24.96 32.00
CA ARG A 379 -9.27 -25.03 30.56
C ARG A 379 -10.21 -23.91 30.13
N VAL A 380 -9.89 -23.28 29.00
CA VAL A 380 -10.71 -22.24 28.36
C VAL A 380 -10.92 -22.63 26.89
N GLU A 381 -12.09 -22.31 26.34
CA GLU A 381 -12.40 -22.45 24.91
C GLU A 381 -12.15 -21.13 24.20
N TYR A 382 -11.65 -21.17 22.97
CA TYR A 382 -11.37 -19.96 22.21
C TYR A 382 -11.77 -20.07 20.75
N THR A 383 -11.96 -18.90 20.15
CA THR A 383 -12.03 -18.71 18.70
C THR A 383 -11.34 -17.39 18.38
N PHE A 384 -10.29 -17.44 17.59
CA PHE A 384 -9.45 -16.29 17.25
C PHE A 384 -9.44 -16.13 15.73
N GLY A 385 -9.54 -14.89 15.27
CA GLY A 385 -9.35 -14.51 13.88
C GLY A 385 -8.00 -13.81 13.72
N TYR A 386 -7.29 -14.11 12.63
CA TYR A 386 -5.96 -13.61 12.34
C TYR A 386 -5.94 -12.94 10.98
N LYS A 387 -5.24 -11.81 10.86
CA LYS A 387 -5.01 -11.11 9.59
C LYS A 387 -3.58 -10.61 9.50
N CYS A 388 -3.04 -10.53 8.29
CA CYS A 388 -1.82 -9.76 8.05
C CYS A 388 -2.21 -8.28 8.01
N CYS A 389 -1.64 -7.50 8.92
CA CYS A 389 -1.88 -6.06 9.02
C CYS A 389 -1.04 -5.30 7.98
N ALA A 390 -1.32 -4.01 7.78
CA ALA A 390 -0.65 -3.19 6.77
C ALA A 390 0.86 -3.02 7.00
N ASP A 391 1.34 -3.31 8.21
CA ASP A 391 2.75 -3.33 8.59
C ASP A 391 3.42 -4.70 8.36
N GLY A 392 2.72 -5.65 7.75
CA GLY A 392 3.21 -6.99 7.44
C GLY A 392 3.12 -8.00 8.58
N LYS A 393 2.74 -7.58 9.80
CA LYS A 393 2.63 -8.49 10.94
C LYS A 393 1.27 -9.19 10.96
N VAL A 394 1.27 -10.50 11.23
CA VAL A 394 0.05 -11.24 11.57
C VAL A 394 -0.39 -10.82 12.97
N ARG A 395 -1.68 -10.57 13.17
CA ARG A 395 -2.33 -10.28 14.45
C ARG A 395 -3.70 -10.92 14.53
#